data_AF-A0A819FYF4-F1
#
_entry.id   AF-A0A819FYF4-F1
#
_cell.length_a   1.000
_cell.length_b   1.000
_cell.length_c   1.000
_cell.angle_alpha   90.00
_cell.angle_beta   90.00
_cell.angle_gamma   90.00
#
_symmetry.space_group_name_H-M   'P 1'
#
loop_
_entity.id
_entity.type
_entity.pdbx_description
1 polymer ?
#
loop_
_entity_poly.entity_id
_entity_poly.type
_entity_poly.pdbx_seq_one_letter_code
_entity_poly.pdbx_strand_id
1 'polypeptide(L)'
;MTNHRVVKAALNNGQTVSVVVAGTGCPGPVPNMLDHPHGIFVDNQFNLYVADTDNNRIQFFAPDQKNGITMAGYGAKVRFILNRPTSIVLDGDGYLFIVESQNHRIIRSIPNGFKCLVGCSGNSGTTSSQLDYPQSMAFDTTGNIFPVLHRPPQQQQQRQQPQQPQQQQRQP
;
A
#
# COMPACT_ATOMS: atom_id res chain seq x y z
N MET A 1 3.08 1.93 23.21
CA MET A 1 2.27 3.03 22.62
C MET A 1 2.15 2.73 21.15
N THR A 2 0.93 2.60 20.63
CA THR A 2 0.72 2.49 19.19
C THR A 2 0.68 3.89 18.57
N ASN A 3 1.09 4.03 17.31
CA ASN A 3 1.25 5.33 16.65
C ASN A 3 0.67 5.27 15.23
N HIS A 4 -0.64 5.04 15.15
CA HIS A 4 -1.38 4.91 13.89
C HIS A 4 -1.91 6.25 13.40
N ARG A 5 -0.99 7.14 13.01
CA ARG A 5 -1.33 8.50 12.58
C ARG A 5 -0.32 9.05 11.58
N VAL A 6 -0.75 10.04 10.82
CA VAL A 6 0.09 10.85 9.93
C VAL A 6 0.24 12.24 10.56
N VAL A 7 1.48 12.74 10.57
CA VAL A 7 1.84 14.04 11.14
C VAL A 7 2.43 14.93 10.06
N LYS A 8 1.89 16.15 9.94
CA LYS A 8 2.50 17.23 9.15
C LYS A 8 3.43 18.01 10.08
N ALA A 9 4.70 18.10 9.72
CA ALA A 9 5.70 18.92 10.40
C ALA A 9 6.00 20.16 9.54
N ALA A 10 5.63 21.34 10.03
CA ALA A 10 5.99 22.62 9.41
C ALA A 10 7.36 23.07 9.93
N LEU A 11 8.27 23.41 9.00
CA LEU A 11 9.59 23.94 9.31
C LEU A 11 9.54 25.47 9.16
N ASN A 12 9.39 26.17 10.28
CA ASN A 12 9.34 27.63 10.31
C ASN A 12 10.61 28.14 11.00
N ASN A 13 11.57 28.65 10.22
CA ASN A 13 12.80 29.27 10.72
C ASN A 13 13.54 28.45 11.81
N GLY A 14 13.67 27.13 11.61
CA GLY A 14 14.35 26.23 12.55
C GLY A 14 13.48 25.70 13.71
N GLN A 15 12.19 26.09 13.78
CA GLN A 15 11.22 25.49 14.68
C GLN A 15 10.31 24.51 13.93
N THR A 16 10.10 23.33 14.51
CA THR A 16 9.19 22.31 14.00
C THR A 16 7.86 22.39 14.74
N VAL A 17 6.80 22.73 14.02
CA VAL A 17 5.42 22.62 14.52
C VAL A 17 4.78 21.38 13.89
N SER A 18 4.42 20.41 14.73
CA SER A 18 3.85 19.13 14.29
C SER A 18 2.37 19.04 14.61
N VAL A 19 1.56 18.72 13.60
CA VAL A 19 0.11 18.55 13.74
C VAL A 19 -0.31 17.20 13.18
N VAL A 20 -1.17 16.49 13.91
CA VAL A 20 -1.80 15.26 13.42
C VAL A 20 -2.83 15.61 12.36
N VAL A 21 -2.62 15.09 11.15
CA VAL A 21 -3.46 15.36 9.97
C VAL A 21 -4.35 14.18 9.59
N ALA A 22 -4.00 12.96 10.02
CA ALA A 22 -4.84 11.77 9.86
C ALA A 22 -4.57 10.75 10.97
N GLY A 23 -5.58 9.95 11.32
CA GLY A 23 -5.48 8.95 12.38
C GLY A 23 -5.62 9.53 13.80
N THR A 24 -6.05 8.69 14.73
CA THR A 24 -6.18 9.04 16.16
C THR A 24 -4.98 8.58 16.99
N GLY A 25 -4.07 7.79 16.40
CA GLY A 25 -3.00 7.10 17.11
C GLY A 25 -3.38 5.68 17.55
N CYS A 26 -4.67 5.34 17.57
CA CYS A 26 -5.17 3.99 17.85
C CYS A 26 -5.56 3.27 16.55
N PRO A 27 -5.33 1.93 16.46
CA PRO A 27 -5.71 1.15 15.29
C PRO A 27 -7.22 0.98 15.21
N GLY A 28 -7.79 1.03 14.01
CA GLY A 28 -9.20 0.74 13.80
C GLY A 28 -9.69 0.95 12.37
N PRO A 29 -10.84 0.35 12.00
CA PRO A 29 -11.34 0.35 10.63
C PRO A 29 -12.24 1.55 10.30
N VAL A 30 -12.55 2.42 11.26
CA VAL A 30 -13.42 3.58 11.03
C VAL A 30 -12.69 4.70 10.28
N PRO A 31 -13.39 5.67 9.65
CA PRO A 31 -12.79 6.63 8.72
C PRO A 31 -11.64 7.50 9.26
N ASN A 32 -11.59 7.75 10.57
CA ASN A 32 -10.57 8.57 11.22
C ASN A 32 -9.51 7.76 11.97
N MET A 33 -9.61 6.44 11.99
CA MET A 33 -8.62 5.53 12.57
C MET A 33 -7.84 4.87 11.44
N LEU A 34 -6.53 4.75 11.61
CA LEU A 34 -5.64 4.08 10.66
C LEU A 34 -5.07 2.84 11.35
N ASP A 35 -4.57 1.87 10.61
CA ASP A 35 -3.85 0.71 11.11
C ASP A 35 -2.60 0.44 10.25
N HIS A 36 -1.45 0.48 10.92
CA HIS A 36 -0.10 0.58 10.34
C HIS A 36 -0.05 1.31 8.96
N PRO A 37 -0.30 2.63 8.88
CA PRO A 37 -0.17 3.33 7.61
C PRO A 37 1.30 3.37 7.16
N HIS A 38 1.59 3.03 5.89
CA HIS A 38 2.97 2.98 5.37
C HIS A 38 3.29 4.15 4.42
N GLY A 39 2.52 4.28 3.35
CA GLY A 39 2.76 5.27 2.30
C GLY A 39 1.77 6.42 2.35
N ILE A 40 2.22 7.61 1.95
CA ILE A 40 1.36 8.78 1.75
C ILE A 40 1.66 9.45 0.41
N PHE A 41 0.66 10.15 -0.11
CA PHE A 41 0.83 11.11 -1.21
C PHE A 41 0.08 12.40 -0.86
N VAL A 42 0.67 13.55 -1.15
CA VAL A 42 0.03 14.86 -0.98
C VAL A 42 -0.01 15.52 -2.34
N ASP A 43 -1.20 15.88 -2.83
CA ASP A 43 -1.35 16.58 -4.10
C ASP A 43 -1.16 18.10 -3.97
N ASN A 44 -1.22 18.80 -5.11
CA ASN A 44 -1.03 20.26 -5.16
C ASN A 44 -2.18 21.05 -4.52
N GLN A 45 -3.30 20.39 -4.21
CA GLN A 45 -4.44 20.93 -3.50
C GLN A 45 -4.37 20.59 -2.00
N PHE A 46 -3.25 20.03 -1.55
CA PHE A 46 -3.00 19.58 -0.18
C PHE A 46 -3.92 18.45 0.30
N ASN A 47 -4.56 17.72 -0.63
CA ASN A 47 -5.24 16.50 -0.26
C ASN A 47 -4.21 15.42 0.10
N LEU A 48 -4.49 14.68 1.16
CA LEU A 48 -3.64 13.61 1.65
C LEU A 48 -4.27 12.25 1.32
N TYR A 49 -3.51 11.41 0.63
CA TYR A 49 -3.81 10.01 0.40
C TYR A 49 -2.93 9.16 1.31
N VAL A 50 -3.51 8.16 1.96
CA VAL A 50 -2.81 7.30 2.93
C VAL A 50 -3.06 5.84 2.60
N ALA A 51 -1.98 5.07 2.52
CA ALA A 51 -2.00 3.62 2.42
C ALA A 51 -2.21 3.07 3.83
N ASP A 52 -3.45 2.77 4.15
CA ASP A 52 -3.89 2.27 5.44
C ASP A 52 -3.72 0.74 5.45
N THR A 53 -2.46 0.32 5.55
CA THR A 53 -1.93 -0.99 5.12
C THR A 53 -2.69 -2.16 5.73
N ASP A 54 -2.82 -2.19 7.05
CA ASP A 54 -3.39 -3.35 7.74
C ASP A 54 -4.92 -3.32 7.73
N ASN A 55 -5.51 -2.15 7.49
CA ASN A 55 -6.93 -2.01 7.13
C ASN A 55 -7.22 -2.35 5.65
N ASN A 56 -6.21 -2.67 4.83
CA ASN A 56 -6.34 -3.03 3.43
C ASN A 56 -7.13 -2.00 2.59
N ARG A 57 -6.83 -0.70 2.78
CA ARG A 57 -7.53 0.38 2.08
C ARG A 57 -6.65 1.58 1.78
N ILE A 58 -7.15 2.43 0.89
CA ILE A 58 -6.62 3.77 0.63
C ILE A 58 -7.59 4.80 1.19
N GLN A 59 -7.12 5.66 2.09
CA GLN A 59 -7.89 6.76 2.67
C GLN A 59 -7.48 8.08 2.03
N PHE A 60 -8.47 8.93 1.73
CA PHE A 60 -8.30 10.30 1.28
C PHE A 60 -8.75 11.27 2.37
N PHE A 61 -7.96 12.31 2.62
CA PHE A 61 -8.28 13.39 3.54
C PHE A 61 -8.13 14.71 2.79
N ALA A 62 -9.23 15.44 2.66
CA ALA A 62 -9.17 16.82 2.20
C ALA A 62 -8.41 17.69 3.23
N PRO A 63 -7.87 18.86 2.83
CA PRO A 63 -7.19 19.77 3.74
C PRO A 63 -8.00 20.01 5.02
N ASP A 64 -7.31 19.90 6.15
CA ASP A 64 -7.86 20.11 7.50
C ASP A 64 -8.99 19.16 7.94
N GLN A 65 -9.32 18.15 7.12
CA GLN A 65 -10.28 17.10 7.48
C GLN A 65 -9.58 15.91 8.14
N LYS A 66 -10.12 15.45 9.28
CA LYS A 66 -9.60 14.28 10.02
C LYS A 66 -10.38 12.99 9.80
N ASN A 67 -11.54 13.09 9.14
CA ASN A 67 -12.32 11.93 8.72
C ASN A 67 -11.99 11.63 7.26
N GLY A 68 -11.45 10.44 6.99
CA GLY A 68 -11.06 10.07 5.64
C GLY A 68 -12.23 9.54 4.81
N ILE A 69 -12.08 9.58 3.50
CA ILE A 69 -12.96 8.92 2.53
C ILE A 69 -12.20 7.72 1.97
N THR A 70 -12.81 6.54 2.01
CA THR A 70 -12.19 5.35 1.44
C THR A 70 -12.26 5.38 -0.09
N MET A 71 -11.10 5.55 -0.73
CA MET A 71 -10.98 5.62 -2.19
C MET A 71 -10.87 4.24 -2.84
N ALA A 72 -10.24 3.28 -2.15
CA ALA A 72 -10.05 1.91 -2.63
C ALA A 72 -9.92 0.93 -1.46
N GLY A 73 -10.22 -0.34 -1.69
CA GLY A 73 -10.10 -1.38 -0.66
C GLY A 73 -11.32 -1.50 0.26
N TYR A 74 -11.09 -1.98 1.48
CA TYR A 74 -12.15 -2.25 2.44
C TYR A 74 -12.92 -0.98 2.84
N GLY A 75 -14.24 -0.98 2.61
CA GLY A 75 -15.13 0.17 2.87
C GLY A 75 -15.31 1.13 1.69
N ALA A 76 -14.62 0.91 0.56
CA ALA A 76 -14.79 1.73 -0.64
C ALA A 76 -16.14 1.46 -1.33
N LYS A 77 -16.72 2.50 -1.95
CA LYS A 77 -17.92 2.37 -2.79
C LYS A 77 -17.68 1.47 -4.00
N VAL A 78 -16.53 1.67 -4.66
CA VAL A 78 -16.08 0.83 -5.77
C VAL A 78 -15.24 -0.30 -5.19
N ARG A 79 -15.76 -1.53 -5.26
CA ARG A 79 -15.10 -2.68 -4.66
C ARG A 79 -13.90 -3.12 -5.49
N PHE A 80 -12.73 -3.02 -4.88
CA PHE A 80 -11.50 -3.64 -5.36
C PHE A 80 -10.73 -4.14 -4.15
N ILE A 81 -10.50 -5.45 -4.06
CA ILE A 81 -9.87 -6.06 -2.88
C ILE A 81 -8.39 -5.75 -2.91
N LEU A 82 -7.91 -5.06 -1.87
CA LEU A 82 -6.50 -4.81 -1.61
C LEU A 82 -6.00 -5.75 -0.52
N ASN A 83 -4.69 -5.97 -0.51
CA ASN A 83 -3.97 -6.79 0.45
C ASN A 83 -2.60 -6.12 0.72
N ARG A 84 -2.51 -5.47 1.88
CA ARG A 84 -1.37 -4.68 2.33
C ARG A 84 -0.88 -3.66 1.27
N PRO A 85 -1.69 -2.65 0.94
CA PRO A 85 -1.22 -1.53 0.12
C PRO A 85 -0.12 -0.79 0.87
N THR A 86 1.04 -0.60 0.25
CA THR A 86 2.24 -0.04 0.91
C THR A 86 2.61 1.35 0.41
N SER A 87 2.25 1.69 -0.83
CA SER A 87 2.56 2.97 -1.43
C SER A 87 1.46 3.42 -2.39
N ILE A 88 1.33 4.74 -2.53
CA ILE A 88 0.38 5.41 -3.40
C ILE A 88 1.09 6.57 -4.07
N VAL A 89 0.85 6.77 -5.37
CA VAL A 89 1.22 7.99 -6.09
C VAL A 89 0.14 8.34 -7.12
N LEU A 90 0.05 9.62 -7.49
CA LEU A 90 -0.78 10.05 -8.61
C LEU A 90 0.10 10.44 -9.80
N ASP A 91 -0.39 10.21 -11.03
CA ASP A 91 0.22 10.78 -12.23
C ASP A 91 -0.26 12.21 -12.50
N GLY A 92 0.25 12.84 -13.56
CA GLY A 92 -0.11 14.21 -13.94
C GLY A 92 -1.58 14.39 -14.36
N ASP A 93 -2.27 13.30 -14.70
CA ASP A 93 -3.69 13.28 -15.03
C ASP A 93 -4.58 12.98 -13.80
N GLY A 94 -3.96 12.73 -12.64
CA GLY A 94 -4.65 12.43 -11.38
C GLY A 94 -5.09 10.98 -11.23
N TYR A 95 -4.60 10.04 -12.05
CA TYR A 95 -4.82 8.62 -11.81
C TYR A 95 -4.02 8.16 -10.61
N LEU A 96 -4.67 7.39 -9.74
CA LEU A 96 -4.10 6.85 -8.52
C LEU A 96 -3.45 5.50 -8.84
N PHE A 97 -2.20 5.34 -8.44
CA PHE A 97 -1.46 4.09 -8.53
C PHE A 97 -1.18 3.58 -7.13
N ILE A 98 -1.40 2.29 -6.91
CA ILE A 98 -1.27 1.62 -5.61
C ILE A 98 -0.28 0.48 -5.75
N VAL A 99 0.67 0.40 -4.83
CA VAL A 99 1.53 -0.78 -4.65
C VAL A 99 0.91 -1.71 -3.63
N GLU A 100 0.71 -2.98 -4.00
CA GLU A 100 0.27 -4.03 -3.07
C GLU A 100 1.39 -5.04 -2.83
N SER A 101 1.88 -5.08 -1.59
CA SER A 101 3.02 -5.91 -1.23
C SER A 101 2.72 -7.40 -1.25
N GLN A 102 1.55 -7.82 -0.72
CA GLN A 102 1.19 -9.24 -0.58
C GLN A 102 0.58 -9.84 -1.83
N ASN A 103 -0.05 -9.02 -2.67
CA ASN A 103 -0.53 -9.47 -3.98
C ASN A 103 0.52 -9.26 -5.09
N HIS A 104 1.73 -8.83 -4.72
CA HIS A 104 2.87 -8.69 -5.64
C HIS A 104 2.55 -7.89 -6.90
N ARG A 105 1.80 -6.80 -6.78
CA ARG A 105 1.25 -6.08 -7.93
C ARG A 105 1.22 -4.57 -7.74
N ILE A 106 1.13 -3.88 -8.88
CA ILE A 106 0.83 -2.46 -8.97
C ILE A 106 -0.52 -2.31 -9.66
N ILE A 107 -1.37 -1.46 -9.10
CA ILE A 107 -2.71 -1.16 -9.59
C ILE A 107 -2.79 0.29 -9.98
N ARG A 108 -3.64 0.57 -10.97
CA ARG A 108 -3.98 1.92 -11.40
C ARG A 108 -5.49 2.11 -11.36
N SER A 109 -5.95 3.28 -10.95
CA SER A 109 -7.35 3.68 -11.12
C SER A 109 -7.70 3.83 -12.60
N ILE A 110 -8.96 3.58 -12.91
CA ILE A 110 -9.56 3.80 -14.21
C ILE A 110 -10.92 4.47 -13.98
N PRO A 111 -11.58 5.01 -15.03
CA PRO A 111 -12.96 5.48 -14.88
C PRO A 111 -13.81 4.40 -14.19
N ASN A 112 -14.41 4.77 -13.05
CA ASN A 112 -15.28 3.91 -12.23
C ASN A 112 -14.63 2.65 -11.66
N GLY A 113 -13.30 2.55 -11.57
CA GLY A 113 -12.67 1.28 -11.18
C GLY A 113 -11.18 1.34 -10.90
N PHE A 114 -10.63 0.13 -10.76
CA PHE A 114 -9.20 -0.13 -10.64
C PHE A 114 -8.85 -1.32 -11.53
N LYS A 115 -7.64 -1.31 -12.10
CA LYS A 115 -7.09 -2.44 -12.83
C LYS A 115 -5.67 -2.74 -12.36
N CYS A 116 -5.30 -4.01 -12.40
CA CYS A 116 -3.91 -4.37 -12.26
C CYS A 116 -3.12 -3.88 -13.48
N LEU A 117 -1.93 -3.33 -13.23
CA LEU A 117 -1.02 -2.79 -14.24
C LEU A 117 0.23 -3.66 -14.39
N VAL A 118 0.84 -4.08 -13.28
CA VAL A 118 2.07 -4.90 -13.25
C VAL A 118 1.92 -5.98 -12.18
N GLY A 119 2.46 -7.19 -12.39
CA GLY A 119 2.40 -8.28 -11.40
C GLY A 119 1.06 -9.01 -11.35
N CYS A 120 0.25 -8.93 -12.40
CA CYS A 120 -1.16 -9.37 -12.38
C CYS A 120 -1.39 -10.86 -12.24
N SER A 121 -0.36 -11.69 -12.40
CA SER A 121 -0.41 -13.10 -12.03
C SER A 121 -0.54 -13.33 -10.53
N GLY A 122 -0.24 -12.32 -9.69
CA GLY A 122 -0.21 -12.46 -8.22
C GLY A 122 0.97 -13.26 -7.68
N ASN A 123 1.70 -13.97 -8.54
CA ASN A 123 2.90 -14.72 -8.20
C ASN A 123 4.12 -13.80 -8.03
N SER A 124 4.90 -14.03 -6.97
CA SER A 124 6.21 -13.38 -6.81
C SER A 124 7.25 -13.97 -7.74
N GLY A 125 8.18 -13.12 -8.20
CA GLY A 125 9.31 -13.56 -9.01
C GLY A 125 10.11 -12.41 -9.59
N THR A 126 11.09 -12.76 -10.43
CA THR A 126 12.05 -11.83 -11.05
C THR A 126 11.88 -11.73 -12.56
N THR A 127 10.83 -12.35 -13.12
CA THR A 127 10.54 -12.23 -14.55
C THR A 127 9.99 -10.83 -14.85
N SER A 128 10.01 -10.43 -16.12
CA SER A 128 9.62 -9.07 -16.55
C SER A 128 8.18 -8.68 -16.22
N SER A 129 7.31 -9.64 -15.90
CA SER A 129 5.90 -9.40 -15.56
C SER A 129 5.57 -9.64 -14.08
N GLN A 130 6.55 -10.05 -13.26
CA GLN A 130 6.37 -10.36 -11.85
C GLN A 130 7.04 -9.31 -10.95
N LEU A 131 6.50 -9.15 -9.74
CA LEU A 131 7.11 -8.35 -8.68
C LEU A 131 7.32 -9.24 -7.46
N ASP A 132 8.29 -8.94 -6.61
CA ASP A 132 8.50 -9.67 -5.36
C ASP A 132 8.43 -8.69 -4.18
N TYR A 133 7.29 -8.69 -3.49
CA TYR A 133 6.98 -7.77 -2.38
C TYR A 133 7.29 -6.31 -2.70
N PRO A 134 6.59 -5.70 -3.67
CA PRO A 134 6.81 -4.29 -3.97
C PRO A 134 6.41 -3.44 -2.76
N GLN A 135 7.24 -2.46 -2.42
CA GLN A 135 7.07 -1.60 -1.24
C GLN A 135 6.73 -0.16 -1.61
N SER A 136 7.36 0.35 -2.67
CA SER A 136 7.12 1.70 -3.17
C SER A 136 7.35 1.76 -4.66
N MET A 137 7.01 2.89 -5.28
CA MET A 137 7.31 3.17 -6.68
C MET A 137 7.51 4.67 -6.91
N ALA A 138 8.17 5.00 -8.02
CA ALA A 138 8.28 6.35 -8.55
C ALA A 138 8.05 6.34 -10.06
N PHE A 139 7.70 7.50 -10.61
CA PHE A 139 7.65 7.72 -12.05
C PHE A 139 8.87 8.51 -12.53
N ASP A 140 9.32 8.28 -13.75
CA ASP A 140 10.08 9.28 -14.49
C ASP A 140 9.16 10.22 -15.28
N THR A 141 9.75 11.24 -15.90
CA THR A 141 9.01 12.24 -16.70
C THR A 141 8.42 11.69 -18.00
N THR A 142 8.77 10.47 -18.39
CA THR A 142 8.22 9.79 -19.58
C THR A 142 7.12 8.79 -19.23
N GLY A 143 6.82 8.61 -17.93
CA GLY A 143 5.78 7.72 -17.43
C GLY A 143 6.23 6.30 -17.13
N ASN A 144 7.54 6.00 -17.12
CA ASN A 144 8.02 4.69 -16.68
C ASN A 144 7.89 4.56 -15.16
N ILE A 145 7.63 3.33 -14.69
CA ILE A 145 7.44 3.02 -13.28
C ILE A 145 8.68 2.30 -12.73
N PHE A 146 9.20 2.79 -11.61
CA PHE A 146 10.35 2.23 -10.91
C PHE A 146 9.91 1.70 -9.55
N PRO A 147 9.51 0.42 -9.44
CA PRO A 147 9.13 -0.16 -8.16
C PRO A 147 10.35 -0.57 -7.33
N VAL A 148 10.25 -0.39 -6.02
CA VAL A 148 11.19 -0.96 -5.04
C VAL A 148 10.64 -2.29 -4.56
N LEU A 149 11.44 -3.35 -4.67
CA LEU A 149 11.07 -4.72 -4.29
C LEU A 149 11.84 -5.12 -3.02
N HIS A 150 11.14 -5.59 -1.99
CA HIS A 150 11.77 -6.05 -0.76
C HIS A 150 10.96 -7.16 -0.10
N ARG A 151 11.53 -8.37 -0.06
CA ARG A 151 10.97 -9.51 0.66
C ARG A 151 11.39 -9.46 2.14
N PRO A 152 10.44 -9.32 3.09
CA PRO A 152 10.77 -9.29 4.51
C PRO A 152 11.33 -10.65 5.01
N PRO A 153 12.27 -10.65 5.98
CA PRO A 153 12.99 -11.86 6.40
C PRO A 153 12.10 -13.00 6.92
N GLN A 154 11.00 -12.69 7.61
CA GLN A 154 10.11 -13.68 8.22
C GLN A 154 9.50 -14.67 7.20
N GLN A 155 9.45 -14.30 5.92
CA GLN A 155 8.85 -15.12 4.86
C GLN A 155 9.88 -15.94 4.06
N GLN A 156 11.18 -15.86 4.41
CA GLN A 156 12.22 -16.73 3.84
C GLN A 156 12.23 -18.13 4.49
N GLN A 157 11.86 -18.23 5.77
CA GLN A 157 11.92 -19.48 6.54
C GLN A 157 10.82 -20.50 6.15
N GLN A 158 9.64 -20.04 5.72
CA GLN A 158 8.55 -20.95 5.34
C GLN A 158 8.83 -21.76 4.05
N ARG A 159 9.87 -21.41 3.27
CA ARG A 159 10.29 -22.17 2.09
C ARG A 159 11.36 -23.23 2.36
N GLN A 160 11.90 -23.31 3.58
CA GLN A 160 12.94 -24.28 3.94
C GLN A 160 12.42 -25.41 4.86
N GLN A 161 11.18 -25.86 4.70
CA GLN A 161 10.80 -27.16 5.27
C GLN A 161 11.21 -28.27 4.28
N PRO A 162 12.05 -29.24 4.68
CA PRO A 162 12.43 -30.34 3.81
C PRO A 162 11.20 -31.22 3.54
N GLN A 163 11.00 -31.59 2.27
CA GLN A 163 10.00 -32.59 1.87
C GLN A 163 10.24 -33.86 2.69
N GLN A 164 9.21 -34.33 3.40
CA GLN A 164 9.27 -35.64 4.05
C GLN A 164 9.46 -36.72 2.97
N PRO A 165 10.40 -37.67 3.15
CA PRO A 165 10.56 -38.75 2.20
C PRO A 165 9.29 -39.63 2.22
N GLN A 166 8.70 -39.83 1.04
CA GLN A 166 7.60 -40.76 0.85
C GLN A 166 8.02 -42.16 1.30
N GLN A 167 7.39 -42.68 2.36
CA GLN A 167 7.52 -44.08 2.71
C GLN A 167 6.87 -44.92 1.61
N GLN A 168 7.71 -45.59 0.81
CA GLN A 168 7.29 -46.64 -0.10
C GLN A 168 6.59 -47.74 0.70
N GLN A 169 5.30 -47.92 0.47
CA GLN A 169 4.59 -49.14 0.83
C GLN A 169 5.27 -50.30 0.10
N ARG A 170 5.95 -51.16 0.86
CA ARG A 170 6.18 -52.55 0.46
C ARG A 170 5.19 -53.41 1.24
N GLN A 171 4.14 -53.85 0.56
CA GLN A 171 3.45 -55.09 0.90
C GLN A 171 3.90 -56.14 -0.11
N PRO A 172 4.09 -57.37 0.34
CA PRO A 172 3.47 -58.52 -0.29
C PRO A 172 2.24 -58.98 0.51
#